data_AF-A0A3D2SEB2-F1
#
_entry.id   AF-A0A3D2SEB2-F1
#
_cell.length_a   1.000
_cell.length_b   1.000
_cell.length_c   1.000
_cell.angle_alpha   90.00
_cell.angle_beta   90.00
_cell.angle_gamma   90.00
#
_symmetry.space_group_name_H-M   'P 1'
#
loop_
_entity.id
_entity.type
_entity.pdbx_description
1 polymer ?
#
loop_
_entity_poly.entity_id
_entity_poly.type
_entity_poly.pdbx_seq_one_letter_code
_entity_poly.pdbx_strand_id
1 'polypeptide(L)' 'AGLGIGKIGGSAMEAIGRQPDAAGDIRMNMIIAAALIEGVALLAIVVCLLVFFL' A
#
# COMPACT_ATOMS: atom_id res chain seq x y z
N ALA A 1 5.48 0.26 -6.39
CA ALA A 1 4.77 0.71 -5.18
C ALA A 1 3.73 1.80 -5.48
N GLY A 2 4.17 2.99 -5.95
CA GLY A 2 3.32 4.18 -6.06
C GLY A 2 1.94 4.01 -6.71
N LEU A 3 1.86 3.44 -7.93
CA LEU A 3 0.56 3.24 -8.61
C LEU A 3 -0.38 2.30 -7.84
N GLY A 4 0.16 1.23 -7.25
CA GLY A 4 -0.64 0.26 -6.48
C GLY A 4 -1.20 0.88 -5.21
N ILE A 5 -0.37 1.58 -4.44
CA ILE A 5 -0.77 2.25 -3.20
C ILE A 5 -1.75 3.39 -3.51
N GLY A 6 -1.49 4.18 -4.55
CA GLY A 6 -2.39 5.25 -4.99
C GLY A 6 -3.77 4.74 -5.36
N LYS A 7 -3.86 3.59 -6.05
CA LYS A 7 -5.15 2.96 -6.39
C LYS A 7 -5.90 2.48 -5.14
N ILE A 8 -5.22 1.79 -4.22
CA ILE A 8 -5.84 1.32 -2.96
C ILE A 8 -6.30 2.51 -2.12
N GLY A 9 -5.46 3.53 -1.97
CA GLY A 9 -5.80 4.75 -1.25
C GLY A 9 -7.01 5.47 -1.84
N GLY A 10 -7.05 5.65 -3.17
CA GLY A 10 -8.19 6.23 -3.87
C GLY A 10 -9.50 5.46 -3.62
N SER A 11 -9.48 4.14 -3.81
CA SER A 11 -10.65 3.30 -3.56
C SER A 11 -11.09 3.29 -2.09
N ALA A 12 -10.14 3.35 -1.14
CA ALA A 12 -10.44 3.45 0.28
C ALA A 12 -11.13 4.79 0.62
N MET A 13 -10.65 5.91 0.05
CA MET A 13 -11.28 7.23 0.26
C MET A 13 -12.69 7.28 -0.31
N GLU A 14 -12.93 6.73 -1.51
CA GLU A 14 -14.27 6.62 -2.08
C GLU A 14 -15.20 5.77 -1.21
N ALA A 15 -14.71 4.63 -0.70
CA ALA A 15 -15.50 3.76 0.17
C ALA A 15 -15.84 4.43 1.50
N ILE A 16 -14.88 5.14 2.12
CA ILE A 16 -15.10 5.92 3.34
C ILE A 16 -16.13 7.03 3.10
N GLY A 17 -16.06 7.73 1.97
CA GLY A 17 -17.03 8.76 1.61
C GLY A 17 -18.46 8.21 1.46
N ARG A 18 -18.62 6.96 1.04
CA ARG A 18 -19.94 6.28 0.94
C ARG A 18 -20.43 5.74 2.29
N GLN A 19 -19.52 5.25 3.12
CA GLN A 19 -19.84 4.62 4.40
C GLN A 19 -18.88 5.10 5.50
N PRO A 20 -19.14 6.27 6.11
CA PRO A 20 -18.23 6.87 7.09
C PRO A 20 -18.11 6.04 8.39
N ASP A 21 -19.17 5.33 8.79
CA ASP A 21 -19.16 4.49 9.99
C ASP A 21 -18.16 3.32 9.90
N ALA A 22 -17.86 2.86 8.69
CA ALA A 22 -16.90 1.78 8.43
C ALA A 22 -15.46 2.29 8.22
N ALA A 23 -15.19 3.59 8.45
CA ALA A 23 -13.91 4.18 8.08
C ALA A 23 -12.69 3.58 8.77
N GLY A 24 -12.86 3.14 10.03
CA GLY A 24 -11.80 2.46 10.78
C GLY A 24 -11.37 1.15 10.09
N ASP A 25 -12.34 0.30 9.75
CA ASP A 25 -12.10 -0.99 9.12
C ASP A 25 -11.53 -0.84 7.70
N ILE A 26 -12.09 0.09 6.91
CA ILE A 26 -11.59 0.37 5.54
C ILE A 26 -10.14 0.84 5.59
N ARG A 27 -9.81 1.76 6.51
CA ARG A 27 -8.43 2.26 6.66
C ARG A 27 -7.47 1.16 7.12
N MET A 28 -7.89 0.31 8.05
CA MET A 28 -7.05 -0.80 8.52
C MET A 28 -6.75 -1.77 7.38
N ASN A 29 -7.76 -2.18 6.61
CA ASN A 29 -7.58 -3.05 5.44
C ASN A 29 -6.71 -2.41 4.36
N MET A 30 -6.89 -1.10 4.11
CA MET A 30 -6.05 -0.33 3.19
C MET A 30 -4.57 -0.35 3.61
N ILE A 31 -4.29 -0.13 4.89
CA ILE A 31 -2.91 -0.14 5.42
C ILE A 31 -2.29 -1.53 5.29
N ILE A 32 -3.03 -2.60 5.60
CA ILE A 32 -2.54 -3.98 5.44
C ILE A 32 -2.17 -4.24 3.97
N ALA A 33 -3.04 -3.88 3.03
CA ALA A 33 -2.77 -4.05 1.60
C ALA A 33 -1.57 -3.21 1.14
N ALA A 34 -1.46 -1.96 1.61
CA ALA A 34 -0.31 -1.10 1.30
C ALA A 34 1.00 -1.67 1.87
N ALA A 35 0.98 -2.22 3.08
CA ALA A 35 2.14 -2.84 3.72
C ALA A 35 2.66 -4.06 2.95
N LEU A 36 1.77 -4.87 2.37
CA LEU A 36 2.17 -5.99 1.50
C LEU A 36 2.89 -5.50 0.24
N ILE A 37 2.42 -4.41 -0.38
CA ILE A 37 3.07 -3.81 -1.56
C ILE A 37 4.43 -3.21 -1.19
N GLU A 38 4.50 -2.49 -0.07
CA GLU A 38 5.75 -1.90 0.41
C GLU A 38 6.78 -2.96 0.80
N GLY A 39 6.36 -4.08 1.40
CA GLY A 39 7.25 -5.19 1.71
C GLY A 39 8.02 -5.70 0.48
N VAL A 40 7.32 -5.84 -0.66
CA VAL A 40 7.96 -6.24 -1.93
C VAL A 40 8.83 -5.12 -2.49
N ALA A 41 8.42 -3.86 -2.36
CA ALA A 41 9.19 -2.72 -2.84
C ALA A 41 10.52 -2.57 -2.09
N LEU A 42 10.50 -2.70 -0.77
CA LEU A 42 11.71 -2.70 0.07
C LEU A 42 12.63 -3.86 -0.27
N LEU A 43 12.09 -5.06 -0.49
CA LEU A 43 12.88 -6.20 -0.95
C LEU A 43 13.55 -5.92 -2.30
N ALA A 44 12.83 -5.32 -3.25
CA ALA A 44 13.39 -4.96 -4.55
C ALA A 44 14.55 -3.95 -4.41
N ILE A 45 14.44 -2.98 -3.50
CA ILE A 45 15.54 -2.04 -3.19
C ILE A 45 16.75 -2.80 -2.68
N VAL A 46 16.58 -3.72 -1.72
CA VAL A 46 17.68 -4.54 -1.18
C VAL A 46 18.35 -5.35 -2.28
N VAL A 47 17.58 -6.00 -3.16
CA VAL A 47 18.12 -6.78 -4.29
C VAL A 47 18.90 -5.88 -5.26
N CYS A 48 18.37 -4.69 -5.60
CA CYS A 48 19.08 -3.72 -6.43
C CYS A 48 20.42 -3.29 -5.81
N LEU A 49 20.47 -3.04 -4.51
CA LEU A 49 21.71 -2.69 -3.82
C LEU A 49 22.70 -3.86 -3.83
N LEU A 50 22.24 -5.10 -3.62
CA LEU A 50 23.10 -6.28 -3.70
C LEU A 50 23.71 -6.45 -5.09
N VAL A 51 22.92 -6.28 -6.15
CA VAL A 51 23.41 -6.35 -7.54
C VAL A 51 24.37 -5.20 -7.88
N PHE A 52 24.20 -4.03 -7.27
CA PHE A 52 25.07 -2.88 -7.54
C PHE A 52 26.46 -3.02 -6.88
N PHE A 53 26.54 -3.67 -5.72
CA PHE A 53 27.80 -3.79 -4.95
C PHE A 53 28.54 -5.13 -5.12
N LEU A 54 27.87 -6.16 -5.64
CA LEU A 54 28.47 -7.47 -5.95
C LEU A 54 29.07 -7.46 -7.37
#